data_AF-A0A857DGQ3-F1
#
_entry.id   AF-A0A857DGQ3-F1
#
_cell.length_a   1.000
_cell.length_b   1.000
_cell.length_c   1.000
_cell.angle_alpha   90.00
_cell.angle_beta   90.00
_cell.angle_gamma   90.00
#
_symmetry.space_group_name_H-M   'P 1'
#
loop_
_entity.id
_entity.type
_entity.pdbx_description
1 polymer ?
#
loop_
_entity_poly.entity_id
_entity_poly.type
_entity_poly.pdbx_seq_one_letter_code
_entity_poly.pdbx_strand_id
1 'polypeptide(L)'
;MVNLDKKILYEQLDNFQILRHDFLNYFQVIKGYLQLNMPDKALAYIDEVLVEIRPQQDIYKIGQKTLLGILLGWYFKLRLKGAEFVLDFPPEMKNEEFWLDHWQEEYALSFSGYTKDCLDLFVQGDQDVETLTAKIQFGVVGGGFSCEFRLYKEDNLFEQNVYSPVYQKA
;
A
#
# COMPACT_ATOMS: atom_id res chain seq x y z
N MET A 1 11.80 -18.86 0.84
CA MET A 1 12.42 -17.53 0.63
C MET A 1 12.68 -17.24 -0.83
N VAL A 2 13.59 -17.94 -1.54
CA VAL A 2 13.98 -17.67 -2.96
C VAL A 2 12.81 -17.42 -3.94
N ASN A 3 11.66 -18.08 -3.75
CA ASN A 3 10.49 -17.85 -4.60
C ASN A 3 9.75 -16.52 -4.28
N LEU A 4 9.63 -16.17 -3.01
CA LEU A 4 8.95 -14.94 -2.59
C LEU A 4 9.73 -13.70 -3.00
N ASP A 5 11.04 -13.68 -2.81
CA ASP A 5 11.88 -12.52 -3.19
C ASP A 5 11.80 -12.24 -4.69
N LYS A 6 11.84 -13.32 -5.49
CA LYS A 6 11.68 -13.24 -6.95
C LYS A 6 10.28 -12.76 -7.35
N LYS A 7 9.24 -13.22 -6.65
CA LYS A 7 7.86 -12.75 -6.85
C LYS A 7 7.74 -11.26 -6.52
N ILE A 8 8.24 -10.82 -5.37
CA ILE A 8 8.25 -9.41 -4.97
C ILE A 8 9.00 -8.58 -6.01
N LEU A 9 10.18 -9.03 -6.45
CA LEU A 9 10.97 -8.35 -7.48
C LEU A 9 10.17 -8.17 -8.77
N TYR A 10 9.57 -9.24 -9.31
CA TYR A 10 8.79 -9.16 -10.54
C TYR A 10 7.57 -8.26 -10.38
N GLU A 11 6.89 -8.35 -9.24
CA GLU A 11 5.78 -7.47 -8.91
C GLU A 11 6.23 -6.00 -8.85
N GLN A 12 7.41 -5.68 -8.29
CA GLN A 12 7.94 -4.32 -8.32
C GLN A 12 8.30 -3.84 -9.74
N LEU A 13 8.81 -4.73 -10.61
CA LEU A 13 9.07 -4.39 -12.01
C LEU A 13 7.78 -4.06 -12.77
N ASP A 14 6.70 -4.80 -12.51
CA ASP A 14 5.39 -4.53 -13.09
C ASP A 14 4.79 -3.23 -12.55
N ASN A 15 4.87 -3.01 -11.24
CA ASN A 15 4.45 -1.76 -10.60
C ASN A 15 5.22 -0.54 -11.14
N PHE A 16 6.51 -0.70 -11.47
CA PHE A 16 7.29 0.37 -12.10
C PHE A 16 6.78 0.74 -13.49
N GLN A 17 6.24 -0.22 -14.25
CA GLN A 17 5.62 0.08 -15.54
C GLN A 17 4.34 0.90 -15.38
N ILE A 18 3.52 0.57 -14.38
CA ILE A 18 2.31 1.33 -14.02
C ILE A 18 2.69 2.76 -13.63
N LEU A 19 3.67 2.91 -12.73
CA LEU A 19 4.14 4.23 -12.32
C LEU A 19 4.62 5.07 -13.50
N ARG A 20 5.45 4.48 -14.37
CA ARG A 20 5.95 5.19 -15.56
C ARG A 20 4.81 5.66 -16.46
N HIS A 21 3.79 4.83 -16.67
CA HIS A 21 2.61 5.21 -17.43
C HIS A 21 1.90 6.42 -16.78
N ASP A 22 1.66 6.35 -15.48
CA ASP A 22 0.93 7.38 -14.74
C ASP A 22 1.70 8.70 -14.72
N PHE A 23 3.02 8.66 -14.49
CA PHE A 23 3.88 9.85 -14.56
C PHE A 23 3.79 10.54 -15.92
N LEU A 24 3.85 9.79 -17.02
CA LEU A 24 3.73 10.35 -18.37
C LEU A 24 2.35 10.97 -18.58
N ASN A 25 1.29 10.31 -18.10
CA ASN A 25 -0.06 10.83 -18.17
C ASN A 25 -0.21 12.15 -17.38
N TYR A 26 0.34 12.24 -16.18
CA TYR A 26 0.32 13.46 -15.38
C TYR A 26 0.95 14.64 -16.14
N PHE A 27 2.13 14.43 -16.73
CA PHE A 27 2.79 15.47 -17.53
C PHE A 27 1.99 15.86 -18.78
N GLN A 28 1.31 14.90 -19.42
CA GLN A 28 0.46 15.17 -20.58
C GLN A 28 -0.74 16.04 -20.20
N VAL A 29 -1.43 15.75 -19.09
CA VAL A 29 -2.57 16.54 -18.61
C VAL A 29 -2.14 17.96 -18.22
N ILE A 30 -1.06 18.08 -17.43
CA ILE A 30 -0.48 19.38 -17.04
C ILE A 30 -0.13 20.20 -18.29
N LYS A 31 0.59 19.59 -19.24
CA LYS A 31 0.95 20.23 -20.51
C LYS A 31 -0.29 20.68 -21.28
N GLY A 32 -1.34 19.85 -21.32
CA GLY A 32 -2.61 20.18 -21.97
C GLY A 32 -3.27 21.43 -21.38
N TYR A 33 -3.37 21.52 -20.05
CA TYR A 33 -3.91 22.72 -19.39
C TYR A 33 -3.09 23.97 -19.68
N LEU A 34 -1.75 23.87 -19.66
CA LEU A 34 -0.88 24.99 -19.98
C LEU A 34 -1.03 25.45 -21.44
N GLN A 35 -1.15 24.52 -22.40
CA GLN A 35 -1.38 24.83 -23.82
C GLN A 35 -2.73 25.53 -24.07
N LEU A 36 -3.72 25.27 -23.23
CA LEU A 36 -5.04 25.92 -23.26
C LEU A 36 -5.09 27.23 -22.47
N ASN A 37 -3.95 27.72 -21.98
CA ASN A 37 -3.85 28.91 -21.12
C ASN A 37 -4.72 28.79 -19.84
N MET A 38 -4.76 27.59 -19.24
CA MET A 38 -5.49 27.28 -17.99
C MET A 38 -4.52 26.92 -16.84
N PRO A 39 -3.64 27.83 -16.39
CA PRO A 39 -2.63 27.54 -15.38
C PRO A 39 -3.22 27.12 -14.02
N ASP A 40 -4.36 27.70 -13.63
CA ASP A 40 -5.02 27.36 -12.36
C ASP A 40 -5.48 25.90 -12.33
N LYS A 41 -5.96 25.37 -13.46
CA LYS A 41 -6.30 23.95 -13.59
C LYS A 41 -5.08 23.06 -13.56
N ALA A 42 -3.97 23.50 -14.15
CA ALA A 42 -2.71 22.76 -14.07
C ALA A 42 -2.21 22.67 -12.61
N LEU A 43 -2.30 23.76 -11.84
CA LEU A 43 -1.93 23.78 -10.42
C LEU A 43 -2.87 22.88 -9.60
N ALA A 44 -4.18 23.00 -9.78
CA ALA A 44 -5.15 22.14 -9.09
C ALA A 44 -4.89 20.65 -9.37
N TYR A 45 -4.60 20.30 -10.63
CA TYR A 45 -4.28 18.93 -11.00
C TYR A 45 -2.94 18.45 -10.40
N ILE A 46 -1.94 19.33 -10.28
CA ILE A 46 -0.69 19.00 -9.57
C ILE A 46 -0.99 18.68 -8.10
N ASP A 47 -1.84 19.47 -7.43
CA ASP A 47 -2.22 19.21 -6.04
C ASP A 47 -2.95 17.87 -5.89
N GLU A 48 -3.84 17.52 -6.83
CA GLU A 48 -4.50 16.20 -6.88
C GLU A 48 -3.48 15.06 -7.01
N VAL A 49 -2.52 15.18 -7.95
CA VAL A 49 -1.46 14.18 -8.15
C VAL A 49 -0.58 14.03 -6.91
N LEU A 50 -0.27 15.12 -6.21
CA LEU A 50 0.51 15.08 -4.98
C LEU A 50 -0.20 14.31 -3.86
N VAL A 51 -1.53 14.42 -3.78
CA VAL A 51 -2.34 13.61 -2.85
C VAL A 51 -2.32 12.14 -3.26
N GLU A 52 -2.47 11.83 -4.56
CA GLU A 52 -2.49 10.46 -5.07
C GLU A 52 -1.18 9.69 -4.80
N ILE A 53 -0.02 10.35 -4.90
CA ILE A 53 1.27 9.70 -4.67
C ILE A 53 1.65 9.56 -3.19
N ARG A 54 0.92 10.21 -2.27
CA ARG A 54 1.26 10.26 -0.85
C ARG A 54 1.33 8.90 -0.17
N PRO A 55 0.41 7.93 -0.41
CA PRO A 55 0.49 6.61 0.20
C PRO A 55 1.82 5.88 -0.11
N GLN A 56 2.35 6.06 -1.33
CA GLN A 56 3.65 5.49 -1.69
C GLN A 56 4.77 6.09 -0.85
N GLN A 57 4.76 7.41 -0.65
CA GLN A 57 5.73 8.09 0.23
C GLN A 57 5.66 7.58 1.67
N ASP A 58 4.45 7.30 2.17
CA ASP A 58 4.26 6.75 3.51
C ASP A 58 4.78 5.32 3.62
N ILE A 59 4.57 4.47 2.61
CA ILE A 59 5.15 3.12 2.54
C ILE A 59 6.68 3.17 2.52
N TYR A 60 7.28 4.10 1.77
CA TYR A 60 8.75 4.25 1.69
C TYR A 60 9.43 4.63 3.00
N LYS A 61 8.67 5.08 4.01
CA LYS A 61 9.20 5.39 5.34
C LYS A 61 9.46 4.15 6.19
N ILE A 62 9.00 2.96 5.80
CA ILE A 62 9.22 1.73 6.55
C ILE A 62 10.67 1.24 6.35
N GLY A 63 11.36 0.98 7.46
CA GLY A 63 12.78 0.58 7.47
C GLY A 63 13.07 -0.85 6.99
N GLN A 64 12.07 -1.72 6.85
CA GLN A 64 12.24 -3.11 6.44
C GLN A 64 11.90 -3.30 4.95
N LYS A 65 12.88 -3.70 4.13
CA LYS A 65 12.77 -3.73 2.65
C LYS A 65 11.81 -4.79 2.11
N THR A 66 11.76 -5.98 2.71
CA THR A 66 10.84 -7.06 2.32
C THR A 66 9.39 -6.65 2.55
N LEU A 67 9.09 -6.11 3.73
CA LEU A 67 7.80 -5.55 4.11
C LEU A 67 7.41 -4.38 3.20
N LEU A 68 8.34 -3.47 2.92
CA LEU A 68 8.13 -2.38 1.96
C LEU A 68 7.73 -2.93 0.59
N GLY A 69 8.42 -3.95 0.08
CA GLY A 69 8.08 -4.60 -1.20
C GLY A 69 6.68 -5.24 -1.18
N ILE A 70 6.33 -5.93 -0.09
CA ILE A 70 4.99 -6.52 0.08
C ILE A 70 3.91 -5.41 0.11
N LEU A 71 4.17 -4.32 0.84
CA LEU A 71 3.22 -3.20 0.99
C LEU A 71 3.02 -2.43 -0.31
N LEU A 72 4.07 -2.16 -1.08
CA LEU A 72 3.92 -1.57 -2.42
C LEU A 72 3.07 -2.46 -3.32
N GLY A 73 3.33 -3.77 -3.32
CA GLY A 73 2.52 -4.74 -4.06
C GLY A 73 1.04 -4.71 -3.65
N TRP A 74 0.78 -4.64 -2.35
CA TRP A 74 -0.58 -4.55 -1.82
C TRP A 74 -1.27 -3.24 -2.21
N TYR A 75 -0.57 -2.10 -2.11
CA TYR A 75 -1.05 -0.79 -2.55
C TYR A 75 -1.49 -0.80 -4.01
N PHE A 76 -0.67 -1.30 -4.93
CA PHE A 76 -1.04 -1.32 -6.36
C PHE A 76 -2.24 -2.21 -6.63
N LYS A 77 -2.32 -3.38 -5.98
CA LYS A 77 -3.47 -4.29 -6.13
C LYS A 77 -4.77 -3.68 -5.59
N LEU A 78 -4.72 -2.96 -4.46
CA LEU A 78 -5.86 -2.22 -3.91
C LEU A 78 -6.27 -1.06 -4.81
N ARG A 79 -5.30 -0.28 -5.31
CA ARG A 79 -5.54 0.80 -6.28
C ARG A 79 -6.21 0.30 -7.56
N LEU A 80 -5.76 -0.84 -8.11
CA LEU A 80 -6.38 -1.45 -9.29
C LEU A 80 -7.81 -1.96 -9.03
N LYS A 81 -8.17 -2.18 -7.77
CA LYS A 81 -9.55 -2.48 -7.33
C LYS A 81 -10.36 -1.21 -6.99
N GLY A 82 -9.81 -0.02 -7.20
CA GLY A 82 -10.48 1.26 -6.93
C GLY A 82 -10.53 1.64 -5.45
N ALA A 83 -9.75 1.00 -4.58
CA ALA A 83 -9.71 1.33 -3.16
C ALA A 83 -8.64 2.37 -2.84
N GLU A 84 -9.03 3.40 -2.07
CA GLU A 84 -8.10 4.31 -1.43
C GLU A 84 -7.27 3.55 -0.40
N PHE A 85 -5.96 3.82 -0.36
CA PHE A 85 -5.04 3.19 0.58
C PHE A 85 -4.61 4.20 1.64
N VAL A 86 -4.89 3.88 2.90
CA VAL A 86 -4.47 4.69 4.06
C VAL A 86 -3.60 3.83 4.96
N LEU A 87 -2.40 4.30 5.26
CA LEU A 87 -1.43 3.60 6.10
C LEU A 87 -1.08 4.42 7.33
N ASP A 88 -1.17 3.79 8.49
CA ASP A 88 -0.68 4.32 9.75
C ASP A 88 0.24 3.31 10.45
N PHE A 89 1.32 3.78 11.04
CA PHE A 89 2.26 2.94 11.76
C PHE A 89 3.06 3.73 12.83
N PRO A 90 3.49 3.06 13.91
CA PRO A 90 4.29 3.68 14.97
C PRO A 90 5.60 4.28 14.44
N PRO A 91 6.03 5.48 14.89
CA PRO A 91 7.22 6.15 14.37
C PRO A 91 8.51 5.32 14.40
N GLU A 92 8.64 4.38 15.34
CA GLU A 92 9.79 3.51 15.53
C GLU A 92 10.03 2.60 14.31
N MET A 93 8.96 2.22 13.60
CA MET A 93 9.03 1.40 12.38
C MET A 93 9.73 2.11 11.21
N LYS A 94 10.04 3.40 11.34
CA LYS A 94 10.88 4.14 10.38
C LYS A 94 12.35 3.81 10.51
N ASN A 95 12.80 3.42 11.71
CA ASN A 95 14.19 3.11 11.97
C ASN A 95 14.50 1.67 11.55
N GLU A 96 15.57 1.47 10.77
CA GLU A 96 16.04 0.14 10.40
C GLU A 96 16.43 -0.69 11.64
N GLU A 97 16.96 -0.06 12.69
CA GLU A 97 17.36 -0.72 13.94
C GLU A 97 16.17 -1.37 14.66
N PHE A 98 14.97 -0.77 14.60
CA PHE A 98 13.76 -1.34 15.19
C PHE A 98 13.49 -2.74 14.62
N TRP A 99 13.71 -2.92 13.32
CA TRP A 99 13.42 -4.17 12.62
C TRP A 99 14.44 -5.28 12.88
N LEU A 100 15.63 -4.97 13.41
CA LEU A 100 16.62 -6.00 13.78
C LEU A 100 16.07 -6.97 14.84
N ASP A 101 15.27 -6.45 15.77
CA ASP A 101 14.69 -7.23 16.87
C ASP A 101 13.22 -7.62 16.65
N HIS A 102 12.56 -7.04 15.63
CA HIS A 102 11.12 -7.18 15.37
C HIS A 102 10.77 -7.81 14.01
N TRP A 103 11.77 -8.17 13.21
CA TRP A 103 11.59 -8.90 11.95
C TRP A 103 12.17 -10.30 12.02
N GLN A 104 11.44 -11.26 11.47
CA GLN A 104 11.89 -12.63 11.21
C GLN A 104 11.58 -12.96 9.74
N GLU A 105 12.46 -13.68 9.06
CA GLU A 105 12.28 -13.98 7.63
C GLU A 105 11.01 -14.80 7.34
N GLU A 106 10.56 -15.60 8.30
CA GLU A 106 9.32 -16.37 8.23
C GLU A 106 8.06 -15.48 8.19
N TYR A 107 8.16 -14.23 8.70
CA TYR A 107 7.07 -13.26 8.62
C TYR A 107 6.80 -12.84 7.18
N ALA A 108 7.80 -12.87 6.28
CA ALA A 108 7.61 -12.47 4.90
C ALA A 108 6.53 -13.28 4.19
N LEU A 109 6.59 -14.61 4.33
CA LEU A 109 5.65 -15.52 3.66
C LEU A 109 4.25 -15.45 4.27
N SER A 110 4.16 -15.46 5.60
CA SER A 110 2.88 -15.40 6.30
C SER A 110 2.19 -14.04 6.09
N PHE A 111 2.93 -12.93 6.17
CA PHE A 111 2.38 -11.61 5.89
C PHE A 111 1.99 -11.44 4.42
N SER A 112 2.77 -11.96 3.46
CA SER A 112 2.37 -11.97 2.06
C SER A 112 1.12 -12.82 1.79
N GLY A 113 0.88 -13.87 2.59
CA GLY A 113 -0.37 -14.63 2.56
C GLY A 113 -1.55 -13.79 3.06
N TYR A 114 -1.37 -13.17 4.22
CA TYR A 114 -2.36 -12.26 4.82
C TYR A 114 -2.81 -11.13 3.87
N THR A 115 -1.89 -10.49 3.15
CA THR A 115 -2.27 -9.42 2.20
C THR A 115 -3.09 -9.96 1.02
N LYS A 116 -2.83 -11.20 0.60
CA LYS A 116 -3.65 -11.88 -0.42
C LYS A 116 -5.05 -12.18 0.13
N ASP A 117 -5.15 -12.72 1.33
CA ASP A 117 -6.45 -13.04 1.95
C ASP A 117 -7.31 -11.77 2.09
N CYS A 118 -6.70 -10.62 2.44
CA CYS A 118 -7.39 -9.34 2.48
C CYS A 118 -7.87 -8.86 1.09
N LEU A 119 -7.11 -9.12 0.03
CA LEU A 119 -7.51 -8.78 -1.34
C LEU A 119 -8.65 -9.65 -1.86
N ASP A 120 -8.76 -10.89 -1.38
CA ASP A 120 -9.82 -11.82 -1.72
C ASP A 120 -11.16 -11.43 -1.05
N LEU A 121 -11.16 -10.50 -0.08
CA LEU A 121 -12.38 -9.89 0.47
C LEU A 121 -13.11 -8.99 -0.55
N PHE A 122 -12.42 -8.56 -1.62
CA PHE A 122 -12.99 -7.74 -2.68
C PHE A 122 -13.70 -8.57 -3.77
N VAL A 123 -14.14 -9.81 -3.47
CA VAL A 123 -14.87 -10.65 -4.44
C VAL A 123 -16.27 -10.08 -4.70
N GLN A 124 -16.61 -10.03 -6.00
CA GLN A 124 -17.58 -9.12 -6.62
C GLN A 124 -19.06 -9.40 -6.35
N GLY A 125 -19.79 -8.31 -6.13
CA GLY A 125 -21.22 -8.15 -6.33
C GLY A 125 -21.53 -6.64 -6.33
N ASP A 126 -21.89 -6.12 -7.49
CA ASP A 126 -22.16 -4.73 -7.86
C ASP A 126 -20.97 -3.77 -8.06
N GLN A 127 -20.89 -3.32 -9.31
CA GLN A 127 -20.16 -2.17 -9.81
C GLN A 127 -20.79 -0.87 -9.29
N ASP A 128 -20.98 -0.74 -7.98
CA ASP A 128 -21.44 0.53 -7.44
C ASP A 128 -20.27 1.49 -7.25
N VAL A 129 -20.58 2.75 -7.53
CA VAL A 129 -19.74 3.96 -7.52
C VAL A 129 -19.32 4.32 -6.08
N GLU A 130 -19.22 3.33 -5.20
CA GLU A 130 -18.97 3.51 -3.78
C GLU A 130 -17.49 3.65 -3.51
N THR A 131 -17.13 4.68 -2.77
CA THR A 131 -15.76 4.92 -2.31
C THR A 131 -15.35 3.82 -1.33
N LEU A 132 -14.41 2.99 -1.76
CA LEU A 132 -13.76 1.99 -0.92
C LEU A 132 -12.50 2.59 -0.30
N THR A 133 -12.36 2.47 1.01
CA THR A 133 -11.12 2.87 1.71
C THR A 133 -10.56 1.69 2.49
N ALA A 134 -9.36 1.25 2.12
CA ALA A 134 -8.57 0.28 2.84
C ALA A 134 -7.67 1.01 3.85
N LYS A 135 -7.96 0.88 5.14
CA LYS A 135 -7.11 1.37 6.23
C LYS A 135 -6.23 0.24 6.74
N ILE A 136 -4.91 0.44 6.66
CA ILE A 136 -3.87 -0.46 7.13
C ILE A 136 -3.24 0.17 8.36
N GLN A 137 -3.36 -0.46 9.52
CA GLN A 137 -2.82 0.03 10.77
C GLN A 137 -1.80 -0.96 11.34
N PHE A 138 -0.54 -0.55 11.44
CA PHE A 138 0.48 -1.35 12.10
C PHE A 138 0.52 -1.07 13.61
N GLY A 139 0.97 -2.07 14.36
CA GLY A 139 1.24 -1.97 15.79
C GLY A 139 2.49 -2.77 16.18
N VAL A 140 3.02 -2.50 17.36
CA VAL A 140 4.14 -3.26 17.94
C VAL A 140 3.58 -4.33 18.86
N VAL A 141 4.02 -5.57 18.69
CA VAL A 141 3.71 -6.69 19.58
C VAL A 141 5.03 -7.34 20.00
N GLY A 142 5.05 -8.09 21.12
CA GLY A 142 6.30 -8.58 21.71
C GLY A 142 7.24 -9.27 20.70
N GLY A 143 8.36 -8.61 20.37
CA GLY A 143 9.36 -9.11 19.41
C GLY A 143 8.91 -9.14 17.94
N GLY A 144 7.84 -8.43 17.57
CA GLY A 144 7.28 -8.42 16.23
C GLY A 144 6.38 -7.22 15.94
N PHE A 145 5.51 -7.37 14.93
CA PHE A 145 4.53 -6.35 14.56
C PHE A 145 3.15 -6.98 14.36
N SER A 146 2.10 -6.19 14.59
CA SER A 146 0.74 -6.50 14.15
C SER A 146 0.38 -5.61 12.96
N CYS A 147 -0.55 -6.07 12.13
CA CYS A 147 -1.13 -5.29 11.06
C CYS A 147 -2.63 -5.55 11.02
N GLU A 148 -3.41 -4.50 11.13
CA GLU A 148 -4.87 -4.56 11.03
C GLU A 148 -5.31 -3.95 9.70
N PHE A 149 -6.12 -4.70 8.97
CA PHE A 149 -6.78 -4.29 7.75
C PHE A 149 -8.24 -3.99 8.05
N ARG A 150 -8.72 -2.81 7.68
CA ARG A 150 -10.14 -2.43 7.75
C ARG A 150 -10.57 -1.91 6.39
N LEU A 151 -11.56 -2.55 5.78
CA LEU A 151 -12.17 -2.11 4.53
C LEU A 151 -13.45 -1.35 4.85
N TYR A 152 -13.53 -0.11 4.40
CA TYR A 152 -14.72 0.73 4.53
C TYR A 152 -15.41 0.88 3.18
N LYS A 153 -16.75 0.92 3.21
CA LYS A 153 -17.64 1.23 2.09
C LYS A 153 -18.54 2.39 2.52
N GLU A 154 -18.40 3.56 1.89
CA GLU A 154 -19.09 4.79 2.31
C GLU A 154 -18.99 5.08 3.82
N ASP A 155 -17.76 5.05 4.36
CA ASP A 155 -17.46 5.21 5.81
C ASP A 155 -17.99 4.13 6.76
N ASN A 156 -18.73 3.13 6.27
CA ASN A 156 -19.14 1.98 7.06
C ASN A 156 -18.08 0.89 7.01
N LEU A 157 -17.69 0.36 8.17
CA LEU A 157 -16.78 -0.78 8.23
C LEU A 157 -17.47 -1.99 7.60
N PHE A 158 -16.89 -2.48 6.50
CA PHE A 158 -17.41 -3.61 5.73
C PHE A 158 -16.72 -4.91 6.14
N GLU A 159 -15.39 -4.90 6.19
CA GLU A 159 -14.59 -6.07 6.57
C GLU A 159 -13.40 -5.68 7.44
N GLN A 160 -12.95 -6.59 8.29
CA GLN A 160 -11.78 -6.41 9.15
C GLN A 160 -10.99 -7.70 9.25
N ASN A 161 -9.66 -7.58 9.19
CA ASN A 161 -8.75 -8.69 9.40
C ASN A 161 -7.55 -8.22 10.22
N VAL A 162 -6.95 -9.12 11.01
CA VAL A 162 -5.82 -8.81 11.89
C VAL A 162 -4.73 -9.85 11.70
N TYR A 163 -3.57 -9.37 11.31
CA TYR A 163 -2.33 -10.12 11.33
C TYR A 163 -1.58 -9.87 12.64
N SER A 164 -1.21 -10.96 13.30
CA SER A 164 -0.22 -10.96 14.37
C SER A 164 0.59 -12.27 14.27
N PRO A 165 1.92 -12.20 14.11
CA PRO A 165 2.73 -13.41 14.09
C PRO A 165 2.68 -14.06 15.48
N VAL A 166 2.35 -15.34 15.53
CA VAL A 166 2.41 -16.10 16.79
C VAL A 166 3.87 -16.23 17.20
N TYR A 167 4.28 -15.47 18.22
CA TYR A 167 5.63 -15.54 18.77
C TYR A 167 5.76 -16.83 19.59
N GLN A 168 6.34 -17.88 19.00
CA GLN A 168 6.86 -19.00 19.79
C GLN A 168 8.26 -18.63 20.25
N LYS A 169 8.40 -18.18 21.52
CA LYS A 169 9.71 -18.23 22.18
C LYS A 169 10.14 -19.70 22.21
N ALA A 170 11.21 -20.02 21.48
CA ALA A 170 12.00 -21.21 21.77
C ALA A 170 12.74 -21.04 23.11
#